data_AF-A0A4U2PWP3-F1
#
_entry.id   AF-A0A4U2PWP3-F1
#
_cell.length_a   1.000
_cell.length_b   1.000
_cell.length_c   1.000
_cell.angle_alpha   90.00
_cell.angle_beta   90.00
_cell.angle_gamma   90.00
#
_symmetry.space_group_name_H-M   'P 1'
#
loop_
_entity.id
_entity.type
_entity.pdbx_description
1 polymer ?
#
loop_
_entity_poly.entity_id
_entity_poly.type
_entity_poly.pdbx_seq_one_letter_code
_entity_poly.pdbx_strand_id
1 'polypeptide(L)'
;MGTDSRMYMVHCMTPVHVGAGQGVGIVDMPMMREKVTEWPYFPGSSIKGVHRDFFRNGNHKQPDKWLDVAFGKGSSRGEDDAEGAERDADDGNAGALVMTDARILAFPVASHYGTFAYITCPLVLKRFKRDVEAAAITMPELNVSTLSELVQSKQDQDQSVVHSLSQLRKRDHATSKDHLYIDEFVNEAVEDPTFTAWADWLAKQLFADDHISQSMLTERIALVSDEAFQYFVTMCSEIVPRIRIDQNVKTVAEGALWNEEYLPTESILYGLIWSDPFLGQQHNMNGRKLLDELPQKTYLQIGGNATVGKGRIQCRYVKGGAL
;
A
#
# COMPACT_ATOMS: atom_id res chain seq x y z
N MET A 1 -18.09 5.35 -22.47
CA MET A 1 -18.58 4.49 -21.37
C MET A 1 -17.60 4.69 -20.23
N GLY A 2 -17.96 5.49 -19.22
CA GLY A 2 -17.12 5.66 -18.04
C GLY A 2 -17.04 4.34 -17.30
N THR A 3 -15.84 3.80 -17.12
CA THR A 3 -15.59 2.70 -16.18
C THR A 3 -15.71 3.25 -14.78
N ASP A 4 -16.72 2.82 -14.02
CA ASP A 4 -16.79 3.09 -12.60
C ASP A 4 -15.48 2.61 -11.94
N SER A 5 -14.77 3.52 -11.30
CA SER A 5 -13.48 3.23 -10.66
C SER A 5 -13.47 3.76 -9.23
N ARG A 6 -12.65 3.12 -8.39
CA ARG A 6 -12.41 3.53 -7.01
C ARG A 6 -10.91 3.46 -6.76
N MET A 7 -10.44 4.31 -5.87
CA MET A 7 -9.13 4.12 -5.26
C MET A 7 -9.33 3.25 -4.03
N TYR A 8 -8.49 2.25 -3.85
CA TYR A 8 -8.37 1.53 -2.59
C TYR A 8 -7.06 1.96 -1.91
N MET A 9 -7.12 2.16 -0.60
CA MET A 9 -5.98 2.55 0.23
C MET A 9 -5.73 1.47 1.27
N VAL A 10 -4.47 1.18 1.52
CA VAL A 10 -4.02 0.14 2.43
C VAL A 10 -3.17 0.77 3.53
N HIS A 11 -3.49 0.48 4.78
CA HIS A 11 -2.70 0.81 5.95
C HIS A 11 -2.21 -0.48 6.61
N CYS A 12 -0.90 -0.61 6.80
CA CYS A 12 -0.28 -1.79 7.39
C CYS A 12 -0.37 -1.73 8.92
N MET A 13 -1.13 -2.65 9.52
CA MET A 13 -1.32 -2.71 10.98
C MET A 13 -0.29 -3.59 11.69
N THR A 14 0.37 -4.48 10.95
CA THR A 14 1.54 -5.24 11.38
C THR A 14 2.57 -5.26 10.24
N PRO A 15 3.83 -5.67 10.47
CA PRO A 15 4.80 -5.75 9.39
C PRO A 15 4.34 -6.74 8.33
N VAL A 16 4.51 -6.41 7.05
CA VAL A 16 3.94 -7.16 5.93
C VAL A 16 5.03 -7.77 5.07
N HIS A 17 4.93 -9.08 4.80
CA HIS A 17 5.84 -9.78 3.88
C HIS A 17 5.06 -10.32 2.68
N VAL A 18 4.97 -9.53 1.62
CA VAL A 18 4.59 -10.03 0.29
C VAL A 18 5.87 -10.44 -0.40
N GLY A 19 6.24 -11.72 -0.32
CA GLY A 19 7.55 -12.21 -0.75
C GLY A 19 7.73 -12.24 -2.26
N ALA A 20 8.94 -11.89 -2.73
CA ALA A 20 9.34 -11.98 -4.13
C ALA A 20 9.94 -13.35 -4.51
N GLY A 21 9.87 -14.34 -3.62
CA GLY A 21 10.61 -15.60 -3.71
C GLY A 21 11.94 -15.52 -2.95
N GLN A 22 12.85 -16.46 -3.23
CA GLN A 22 14.20 -16.44 -2.65
C GLN A 22 15.08 -15.42 -3.40
N GLY A 23 15.72 -14.54 -2.62
CA GLY A 23 16.70 -13.58 -3.11
C GLY A 23 18.07 -14.21 -3.31
N VAL A 24 18.88 -13.59 -4.16
CA VAL A 24 20.32 -13.90 -4.33
C VAL A 24 21.23 -12.88 -3.61
N GLY A 25 20.64 -11.96 -2.84
CA GLY A 25 21.32 -10.89 -2.13
C GLY A 25 21.57 -11.21 -0.65
N ILE A 26 21.78 -10.17 0.15
CA ILE A 26 22.00 -10.27 1.61
C ILE A 26 20.72 -10.73 2.34
N VAL A 27 19.56 -10.45 1.76
CA VAL A 27 18.26 -10.87 2.25
C VAL A 27 17.82 -12.13 1.51
N ASP A 28 17.66 -13.23 2.23
CA ASP A 28 17.24 -14.52 1.66
C ASP A 28 15.79 -14.48 1.16
N MET A 29 14.91 -13.78 1.88
CA MET A 29 13.49 -13.64 1.57
C MET A 29 13.11 -12.16 1.46
N PRO A 30 13.39 -11.51 0.31
CA PRO A 30 13.02 -10.12 0.07
C PRO A 30 11.51 -9.95 -0.11
N MET A 31 11.00 -8.78 0.24
CA MET A 31 9.64 -8.38 -0.13
C MET A 31 9.58 -7.94 -1.60
N MET A 32 8.37 -7.84 -2.15
CA MET A 32 8.18 -7.35 -3.52
C MET A 32 8.48 -5.86 -3.64
N ARG A 33 9.29 -5.53 -4.65
CA ARG A 33 9.74 -4.16 -4.97
C ARG A 33 9.60 -3.90 -6.46
N GLU A 34 9.23 -2.68 -6.81
CA GLU A 34 9.20 -2.22 -8.21
C GLU A 34 10.59 -2.31 -8.83
N LYS A 35 10.71 -2.80 -10.06
CA LYS A 35 12.05 -3.07 -10.63
C LYS A 35 12.93 -1.83 -10.83
N VAL A 36 12.34 -0.68 -11.11
CA VAL A 36 13.07 0.55 -11.47
C VAL A 36 13.37 1.43 -10.26
N THR A 37 12.39 1.60 -9.38
CA THR A 37 12.47 2.45 -8.19
C THR A 37 12.90 1.66 -6.96
N GLU A 38 12.80 0.33 -6.99
CA GLU A 38 12.97 -0.54 -5.81
C GLU A 38 11.99 -0.23 -4.68
N TRP A 39 10.91 0.51 -4.96
CA TRP A 39 9.90 0.85 -3.95
C TRP A 39 9.04 -0.37 -3.63
N PRO A 40 8.74 -0.61 -2.34
CA PRO A 40 7.89 -1.72 -1.96
C PRO A 40 6.47 -1.53 -2.48
N TYR A 41 5.86 -2.62 -2.92
CA TYR A 41 4.49 -2.61 -3.43
C TYR A 41 3.80 -3.95 -3.16
N PHE A 42 2.47 -3.95 -3.21
CA PHE A 42 1.70 -5.20 -3.21
C PHE A 42 1.17 -5.46 -4.62
N PRO A 43 1.50 -6.60 -5.25
CA PRO A 43 0.97 -6.91 -6.57
C PRO A 43 -0.56 -6.94 -6.58
N GLY A 44 -1.14 -6.50 -7.68
CA GLY A 44 -2.56 -6.56 -7.93
C GLY A 44 -3.09 -7.99 -7.84
N SER A 45 -2.28 -8.99 -8.20
CA SER A 45 -2.61 -10.42 -8.00
C SER A 45 -2.72 -10.81 -6.52
N SER A 46 -1.79 -10.37 -5.67
CA SER A 46 -1.82 -10.60 -4.22
C SER A 46 -3.03 -9.91 -3.59
N ILE A 47 -3.25 -8.64 -3.95
CA ILE A 47 -4.42 -7.87 -3.49
C ILE A 47 -5.71 -8.56 -3.95
N LYS A 48 -5.84 -8.89 -5.23
CA LYS A 48 -7.02 -9.56 -5.79
C LYS A 48 -7.28 -10.91 -5.13
N GLY A 49 -6.23 -11.69 -4.85
CA GLY A 49 -6.32 -12.98 -4.17
C GLY A 49 -6.90 -12.88 -2.76
N VAL A 50 -6.40 -11.93 -1.94
CA VAL A 50 -6.91 -11.76 -0.57
C VAL A 50 -8.34 -11.20 -0.54
N HIS A 51 -8.71 -10.39 -1.53
CA HIS A 51 -10.10 -9.93 -1.68
C HIS A 51 -11.03 -11.07 -2.10
N ARG A 52 -10.59 -11.92 -3.04
CA ARG A 52 -11.35 -13.12 -3.42
C ARG A 52 -11.61 -14.01 -2.22
N ASP A 53 -10.59 -14.26 -1.39
CA ASP A 53 -10.73 -15.07 -0.17
C ASP A 53 -11.66 -14.43 0.86
N PHE A 54 -11.54 -13.11 1.06
CA PHE A 54 -12.42 -12.33 1.93
C PHE A 54 -13.89 -12.39 1.51
N PHE A 55 -14.19 -12.35 0.20
CA PHE A 55 -15.58 -12.50 -0.28
C PHE A 55 -16.03 -13.96 -0.38
N ARG A 56 -15.11 -14.93 -0.28
CA ARG A 56 -15.44 -16.36 -0.22
C ARG A 56 -15.81 -16.81 1.20
N ASN A 57 -15.20 -16.18 2.20
CA ASN A 57 -15.26 -16.59 3.60
C ASN A 57 -15.80 -15.48 4.52
N GLY A 58 -16.40 -15.84 5.65
CA GLY A 58 -16.78 -14.86 6.69
C GLY A 58 -18.06 -14.06 6.42
N ASN A 59 -18.16 -12.88 7.05
CA ASN A 59 -19.40 -12.10 7.13
C ASN A 59 -19.79 -11.36 5.84
N HIS A 60 -18.85 -11.22 4.89
CA HIS A 60 -19.07 -10.60 3.59
C HIS A 60 -19.11 -11.65 2.48
N LYS A 61 -19.44 -12.89 2.82
CA LYS A 61 -19.48 -13.99 1.87
C LYS A 61 -20.48 -13.69 0.74
N GLN A 62 -19.99 -13.77 -0.48
CA GLN A 62 -20.77 -13.63 -1.69
C GLN A 62 -21.07 -15.00 -2.32
N PRO A 63 -22.13 -15.13 -3.12
CA PRO A 63 -22.40 -16.35 -3.87
C PRO A 63 -21.27 -16.69 -4.85
N ASP A 64 -21.03 -17.99 -5.10
CA ASP A 64 -19.98 -18.43 -6.04
C ASP A 64 -20.12 -17.80 -7.43
N LYS A 65 -21.36 -17.63 -7.90
CA LYS A 65 -21.65 -16.94 -9.17
C LYS A 65 -21.12 -15.50 -9.19
N TRP A 66 -21.21 -14.78 -8.08
CA TRP A 66 -20.67 -13.43 -7.98
C TRP A 66 -19.13 -13.47 -7.95
N LEU A 67 -18.55 -14.42 -7.20
CA LEU A 67 -17.10 -14.60 -7.12
C LEU A 67 -16.48 -14.91 -8.49
N ASP A 68 -17.13 -15.77 -9.27
CA ASP A 68 -16.66 -16.16 -10.60
C ASP A 68 -16.73 -15.00 -11.58
N VAL A 69 -17.75 -14.13 -11.48
CA VAL A 69 -17.83 -12.92 -12.31
C VAL A 69 -16.82 -11.87 -11.86
N ALA A 70 -16.69 -11.63 -10.55
CA ALA A 70 -15.81 -10.60 -10.01
C ALA A 70 -14.32 -10.97 -10.18
N PHE A 71 -13.94 -12.19 -9.83
CA PHE A 71 -12.54 -12.61 -9.73
C PHE A 71 -12.10 -13.57 -10.83
N GLY A 72 -13.05 -14.17 -11.55
CA GLY A 72 -12.80 -15.17 -12.58
C GLY A 72 -12.84 -16.59 -12.00
N LYS A 73 -13.09 -17.55 -12.86
CA LYS A 73 -12.93 -18.99 -12.60
C LYS A 73 -11.94 -19.61 -13.58
N GLY A 74 -11.09 -20.49 -13.06
CA GLY A 74 -10.26 -21.34 -13.90
C GLY A 74 -11.15 -22.30 -14.69
N SER A 75 -10.71 -22.68 -15.88
CA SER A 75 -11.35 -23.75 -16.61
C SER A 75 -11.13 -25.07 -15.88
N SER A 76 -12.11 -25.96 -15.94
CA SER A 76 -12.08 -27.30 -15.36
C SER A 76 -11.08 -28.27 -16.02
N ARG A 77 -10.10 -27.76 -16.78
CA ARG A 77 -8.97 -28.54 -17.32
C ARG A 77 -7.96 -28.85 -16.21
N GLY A 78 -8.27 -29.84 -15.39
CA GLY A 78 -7.32 -30.45 -14.47
C GLY A 78 -6.44 -31.51 -15.16
N GLU A 79 -5.24 -31.72 -14.60
CA GLU A 79 -4.20 -32.67 -15.04
C GLU A 79 -4.61 -34.17 -15.04
N ASP A 80 -5.88 -34.48 -14.74
CA ASP A 80 -6.49 -35.81 -14.75
C ASP A 80 -7.40 -36.02 -15.98
N ASP A 81 -7.01 -35.49 -17.15
CA ASP A 81 -7.65 -35.85 -18.42
C ASP A 81 -7.30 -37.31 -18.76
N ALA A 82 -8.09 -38.24 -18.21
CA ALA A 82 -8.19 -39.58 -18.74
C ALA A 82 -8.55 -39.47 -20.24
N GLU A 83 -7.70 -40.04 -21.09
CA GLU A 83 -7.90 -40.07 -22.55
C GLU A 83 -9.31 -40.58 -22.88
N GLY A 84 -10.23 -39.69 -23.26
CA GLY A 84 -11.52 -40.08 -23.83
C GLY A 84 -12.78 -39.40 -23.29
N ALA A 85 -12.73 -38.46 -22.35
CA ALA A 85 -13.92 -37.68 -21.99
C ALA A 85 -14.27 -36.65 -23.08
N GLU A 86 -15.56 -36.55 -23.43
CA GLU A 86 -16.06 -35.61 -24.43
C GLU A 86 -15.73 -34.15 -24.03
N ARG A 87 -15.23 -33.39 -25.00
CA ARG A 87 -14.71 -32.04 -24.83
C ARG A 87 -15.85 -31.03 -24.70
N ASP A 88 -16.39 -30.88 -23.50
CA ASP A 88 -17.27 -29.74 -23.22
C ASP A 88 -16.46 -28.43 -23.16
N ALA A 89 -17.06 -27.38 -23.72
CA ALA A 89 -16.44 -26.09 -24.01
C ALA A 89 -15.73 -25.48 -22.79
N ASP A 90 -14.58 -24.83 -23.05
CA ASP A 90 -13.80 -24.03 -22.10
C ASP A 90 -14.71 -23.16 -21.23
N ASP A 91 -14.96 -23.61 -19.99
CA ASP A 91 -15.92 -22.98 -19.09
C ASP A 91 -15.28 -21.86 -18.25
N GLY A 92 -13.98 -21.60 -18.43
CA GLY A 92 -13.25 -20.54 -17.73
C GLY A 92 -13.73 -19.14 -18.12
N ASN A 93 -13.57 -18.18 -17.20
CA ASN A 93 -13.81 -16.76 -17.51
C ASN A 93 -12.78 -15.85 -16.86
N ALA A 94 -12.54 -14.69 -17.48
CA ALA A 94 -11.79 -13.61 -16.86
C ALA A 94 -12.67 -12.91 -15.81
N GLY A 95 -12.08 -12.57 -14.66
CA GLY A 95 -12.77 -11.78 -13.64
C GLY A 95 -12.90 -10.32 -14.04
N ALA A 96 -14.09 -9.76 -13.87
CA ALA A 96 -14.42 -8.38 -14.21
C ALA A 96 -13.75 -7.34 -13.30
N LEU A 97 -13.52 -7.65 -12.02
CA LEU A 97 -12.82 -6.73 -11.12
C LEU A 97 -11.33 -6.74 -11.43
N VAL A 98 -10.83 -5.58 -11.82
CA VAL A 98 -9.41 -5.33 -12.06
C VAL A 98 -8.87 -4.53 -10.89
N MET A 99 -7.85 -5.08 -10.23
CA MET A 99 -7.13 -4.42 -9.14
C MET A 99 -5.70 -4.22 -9.58
N THR A 100 -5.27 -2.97 -9.58
CA THR A 100 -3.87 -2.60 -9.87
C THR A 100 -2.96 -2.98 -8.70
N ASP A 101 -1.66 -2.90 -8.92
CA ASP A 101 -0.66 -2.94 -7.87
C ASP A 101 -0.87 -1.83 -6.83
N ALA A 102 -0.80 -2.17 -5.54
CA ALA A 102 -0.81 -1.20 -4.46
C ALA A 102 0.58 -0.59 -4.29
N ARG A 103 0.74 0.67 -4.68
CA ARG A 103 2.00 1.42 -4.65
C ARG A 103 2.17 2.12 -3.32
N ILE A 104 3.39 2.21 -2.82
CA ILE A 104 3.70 2.98 -1.60
C ILE A 104 3.27 4.45 -1.76
N LEU A 105 2.61 4.99 -0.74
CA LEU A 105 2.22 6.39 -0.62
C LEU A 105 2.97 7.09 0.51
N ALA A 106 3.12 6.39 1.64
CA ALA A 106 3.92 6.86 2.75
C ALA A 106 4.62 5.69 3.42
N PHE A 107 5.90 5.87 3.74
CA PHE A 107 6.74 4.91 4.41
C PHE A 107 7.07 5.42 5.82
N PRO A 108 7.02 4.60 6.87
CA PRO A 108 7.30 5.05 8.22
C PRO A 108 8.80 4.94 8.52
N VAL A 109 9.39 6.01 9.05
CA VAL A 109 10.82 6.05 9.44
C VAL A 109 10.94 6.59 10.86
N ALA A 110 11.91 6.08 11.61
CA ALA A 110 12.22 6.59 12.93
C ALA A 110 12.49 8.10 12.90
N SER A 111 11.89 8.83 13.84
CA SER A 111 12.07 10.28 13.97
C SER A 111 12.32 10.61 15.44
N HIS A 112 13.30 11.47 15.71
CA HIS A 112 13.66 11.82 17.08
C HIS A 112 12.49 12.49 17.84
N TYR A 113 11.73 13.33 17.14
CA TYR A 113 10.50 13.95 17.64
C TYR A 113 9.29 13.32 16.96
N GLY A 114 8.19 13.16 17.69
CA GLY A 114 6.99 12.49 17.17
C GLY A 114 7.09 10.96 17.04
N THR A 115 8.21 10.35 17.48
CA THR A 115 8.53 8.90 17.45
C THR A 115 8.86 8.35 16.06
N PHE A 116 8.03 8.64 15.07
CA PHE A 116 8.26 8.26 13.68
C PHE A 116 7.58 9.25 12.73
N ALA A 117 8.05 9.28 11.48
CA ALA A 117 7.48 10.09 10.41
C ALA A 117 6.93 9.19 9.29
N TYR A 118 5.71 9.49 8.81
CA TYR A 118 5.22 9.00 7.52
C TYR A 118 5.86 9.85 6.42
N ILE A 119 6.96 9.37 5.87
CA ILE A 119 7.66 10.07 4.78
C ILE A 119 7.01 9.78 3.43
N THR A 120 6.96 10.79 2.58
CA THR A 120 6.62 10.70 1.16
C THR A 120 7.53 11.62 0.35
N CYS A 121 7.43 11.63 -0.97
CA CYS A 121 8.27 12.48 -1.83
C CYS A 121 7.49 13.04 -3.04
N PRO A 122 8.01 14.10 -3.69
CA PRO A 122 7.39 14.68 -4.89
C PRO A 122 7.02 13.66 -5.96
N LEU A 123 7.87 12.66 -6.23
CA LEU A 123 7.59 11.63 -7.24
C LEU A 123 6.41 10.72 -6.85
N VAL A 124 6.30 10.34 -5.57
CA VAL A 124 5.13 9.61 -5.05
C VAL A 124 3.87 10.47 -5.23
N LEU A 125 3.91 11.75 -4.85
CA LEU A 125 2.76 12.65 -4.97
C LEU A 125 2.35 12.89 -6.44
N LYS A 126 3.29 12.99 -7.38
CA LYS A 126 3.00 13.06 -8.83
C LYS A 126 2.24 11.83 -9.31
N ARG A 127 2.68 10.63 -8.90
CA ARG A 127 2.01 9.35 -9.25
C ARG A 127 0.62 9.27 -8.63
N PHE A 128 0.49 9.62 -7.36
CA PHE A 128 -0.78 9.62 -6.63
C PHE A 128 -1.78 10.57 -7.28
N LYS A 129 -1.39 11.82 -7.56
CA LYS A 129 -2.23 12.81 -8.24
C LYS A 129 -2.77 12.29 -9.58
N ARG A 130 -1.90 11.70 -10.41
CA ARG A 130 -2.29 11.13 -11.71
C ARG A 130 -3.33 10.01 -11.57
N ASP A 131 -3.17 9.14 -10.57
CA ASP A 131 -4.08 8.02 -10.35
C ASP A 131 -5.43 8.50 -9.74
N VAL A 132 -5.41 9.51 -8.86
CA VAL A 132 -6.62 10.17 -8.33
C VAL A 132 -7.42 10.85 -9.43
N GLU A 133 -6.75 11.55 -10.35
CA GLU A 133 -7.36 12.16 -11.53
C GLU A 133 -7.96 11.09 -12.46
N ALA A 134 -7.24 10.00 -12.71
CA ALA A 134 -7.73 8.86 -13.51
C ALA A 134 -8.96 8.17 -12.88
N ALA A 135 -9.10 8.24 -11.55
CA ALA A 135 -10.25 7.74 -10.81
C ALA A 135 -11.38 8.77 -10.63
N ALA A 136 -11.24 9.97 -11.21
CA ALA A 136 -12.18 11.10 -11.02
C ALA A 136 -12.49 11.41 -9.55
N ILE A 137 -11.49 11.27 -8.68
CA ILE A 137 -11.63 11.61 -7.26
C ILE A 137 -11.25 13.08 -7.07
N THR A 138 -12.13 13.86 -6.44
CA THR A 138 -11.83 15.25 -6.08
C THR A 138 -10.90 15.31 -4.87
N MET A 139 -9.77 15.99 -5.02
CA MET A 139 -8.83 16.29 -3.94
C MET A 139 -8.49 17.80 -3.89
N PRO A 140 -7.99 18.33 -2.76
CA PRO A 140 -7.48 19.69 -2.68
C PRO A 140 -6.36 19.94 -3.69
N GLU A 141 -6.18 21.19 -4.07
CA GLU A 141 -5.04 21.58 -4.90
C GLU A 141 -3.73 21.22 -4.19
N LEU A 142 -2.86 20.52 -4.91
CA LEU A 142 -1.54 20.11 -4.45
C LEU A 142 -0.50 20.60 -5.46
N ASN A 143 0.29 21.60 -5.07
CA ASN A 143 1.29 22.21 -5.94
C ASN A 143 2.62 21.44 -5.87
N VAL A 144 2.66 20.28 -6.53
CA VAL A 144 3.83 19.40 -6.47
C VAL A 144 5.09 20.03 -7.06
N SER A 145 4.98 21.00 -7.98
CA SER A 145 6.14 21.76 -8.48
C SER A 145 6.80 22.58 -7.38
N THR A 146 6.02 23.38 -6.65
CA THR A 146 6.54 24.17 -5.52
C THR A 146 7.12 23.27 -4.43
N LEU A 147 6.42 22.18 -4.10
CA LEU A 147 6.90 21.21 -3.12
C LEU A 147 8.23 20.56 -3.54
N SER A 148 8.36 20.22 -4.83
CA SER A 148 9.59 19.69 -5.40
C SER A 148 10.74 20.69 -5.31
N GLU A 149 10.48 21.98 -5.53
CA GLU A 149 11.50 23.02 -5.41
C GLU A 149 11.94 23.27 -3.96
N LEU A 150 11.04 23.12 -2.99
CA LEU A 150 11.34 23.26 -1.56
C LEU A 150 12.25 22.13 -1.08
N VAL A 151 11.95 20.87 -1.42
CA VAL A 151 12.74 19.72 -0.95
C VAL A 151 13.97 19.43 -1.80
N GLN A 152 14.12 20.07 -2.96
CA GLN A 152 15.33 19.96 -3.77
C GLN A 152 16.44 20.84 -3.20
N SER A 153 17.53 20.20 -2.79
CA SER A 153 18.78 20.84 -2.37
C SER A 153 19.23 21.90 -3.37
N LYS A 154 19.26 23.17 -2.94
CA LYS A 154 19.86 24.25 -3.74
C LYS A 154 21.14 24.80 -3.14
N GLN A 155 21.33 24.77 -1.81
CA GLN A 155 22.44 25.44 -1.13
C GLN A 155 22.71 24.86 0.28
N ASP A 156 23.21 23.61 0.37
CA ASP A 156 23.76 22.98 1.58
C ASP A 156 22.83 22.74 2.80
N GLN A 157 21.53 23.04 2.71
CA GLN A 157 20.54 22.64 3.71
C GLN A 157 19.36 21.95 3.04
N ASP A 158 19.21 20.65 3.31
CA ASP A 158 18.04 19.89 2.89
C ASP A 158 16.82 20.35 3.68
N GLN A 159 15.72 20.61 2.98
CA GLN A 159 14.45 20.99 3.60
C GLN A 159 13.47 19.82 3.55
N SER A 160 12.55 19.80 4.51
CA SER A 160 11.44 18.85 4.52
C SER A 160 10.15 19.57 4.85
N VAL A 161 9.12 19.31 4.05
CA VAL A 161 7.82 19.94 4.23
C VAL A 161 7.02 19.14 5.25
N VAL A 162 6.47 19.83 6.24
CA VAL A 162 5.64 19.22 7.27
C VAL A 162 4.27 19.86 7.33
N HIS A 163 3.33 19.13 7.93
CA HIS A 163 2.03 19.64 8.28
C HIS A 163 2.12 20.77 9.33
N SER A 164 1.19 21.73 9.29
CA SER A 164 1.12 22.85 10.26
C SER A 164 0.95 22.42 11.72
N LEU A 165 0.43 21.21 11.97
CA LEU A 165 0.29 20.59 13.30
C LEU A 165 1.41 19.60 13.63
N SER A 166 2.49 19.56 12.85
CA SER A 166 3.52 18.53 12.97
C SER A 166 4.18 18.51 14.37
N GLN A 167 4.36 17.28 14.86
CA GLN A 167 5.10 16.92 16.08
C GLN A 167 6.53 16.43 15.76
N LEU A 168 6.94 16.44 14.49
CA LEU A 168 8.26 15.96 14.05
C LEU A 168 9.37 17.00 14.23
N ARG A 169 9.01 18.25 14.46
CA ARG A 169 9.95 19.36 14.51
C ARG A 169 10.46 19.63 15.92
N LYS A 170 11.76 19.86 16.00
CA LYS A 170 12.37 20.57 17.11
C LYS A 170 12.14 22.06 16.90
N ARG A 171 11.43 22.70 17.84
CA ARG A 171 11.32 24.16 17.85
C ARG A 171 12.60 24.78 18.38
N ASP A 172 13.26 25.59 17.57
CA ASP A 172 14.44 26.35 17.99
C ASP A 172 14.09 27.83 18.14
N HIS A 173 13.91 28.24 19.40
CA HIS A 173 13.60 29.63 19.74
C HIS A 173 14.78 30.59 19.49
N ALA A 174 16.01 30.08 19.33
CA ALA A 174 17.20 30.90 19.12
C ALA A 174 17.47 31.21 17.65
N THR A 175 17.22 30.25 16.75
CA THR A 175 17.53 30.38 15.31
C THR A 175 16.31 30.71 14.44
N SER A 176 15.11 30.69 15.01
CA SER A 176 13.83 30.83 14.29
C SER A 176 13.63 29.80 13.16
N LYS A 177 14.46 28.75 13.12
CA LYS A 177 14.39 27.65 12.16
C LYS A 177 14.11 26.34 12.89
N ASP A 178 13.00 25.74 12.56
CA ASP A 178 12.64 24.42 13.07
C ASP A 178 13.41 23.34 12.29
N HIS A 179 13.73 22.23 12.95
CA HIS A 179 14.50 21.14 12.33
C HIS A 179 13.80 19.79 12.51
N LEU A 180 13.88 18.94 11.49
CA LEU A 180 13.49 17.54 11.51
C LEU A 180 14.73 16.66 11.67
N TYR A 181 14.60 15.60 12.48
CA TYR A 181 15.64 14.61 12.71
C TYR A 181 15.05 13.24 12.36
N ILE A 182 15.23 12.80 11.12
CA ILE A 182 14.68 11.55 10.58
C ILE A 182 15.83 10.60 10.33
N ASP A 183 15.82 9.46 11.02
CA ASP A 183 16.93 8.52 11.07
C ASP A 183 18.26 9.23 11.39
N GLU A 184 19.25 9.19 10.50
CA GLU A 184 20.53 9.91 10.64
C GLU A 184 20.55 11.31 10.01
N PHE A 185 19.46 11.74 9.36
CA PHE A 185 19.40 13.00 8.60
C PHE A 185 18.78 14.14 9.42
N VAL A 186 19.28 15.35 9.16
CA VAL A 186 18.79 16.59 9.78
C VAL A 186 18.42 17.58 8.68
N ASN A 187 17.14 17.94 8.63
CA ASN A 187 16.59 18.82 7.60
C ASN A 187 15.92 20.04 8.24
N GLU A 188 15.91 21.17 7.55
CA GLU A 188 15.09 22.32 7.94
C GLU A 188 13.60 21.98 7.75
N ALA A 189 12.79 22.25 8.78
CA ALA A 189 11.35 22.06 8.75
C ALA A 189 10.68 23.27 8.09
N VAL A 190 9.95 23.04 7.01
CA VAL A 190 9.16 24.09 6.35
C VAL A 190 7.69 23.68 6.28
N GLU A 191 6.78 24.65 6.33
CA GLU A 191 5.35 24.40 6.16
C GLU A 191 4.92 24.81 4.75
N ASP A 192 3.97 24.06 4.19
CA ASP A 192 3.26 24.45 2.97
C ASP A 192 1.74 24.29 3.16
N PRO A 193 0.93 25.30 2.82
CA PRO A 193 -0.52 25.23 2.97
C PRO A 193 -1.18 24.17 2.09
N THR A 194 -0.68 23.93 0.87
CA THR A 194 -1.25 22.93 -0.05
C THR A 194 -0.96 21.51 0.42
N PHE A 195 0.25 21.27 0.95
CA PHE A 195 0.62 20.02 1.59
C PHE A 195 -0.22 19.76 2.85
N THR A 196 -0.43 20.79 3.67
CA THR A 196 -1.29 20.72 4.87
C THR A 196 -2.71 20.31 4.50
N ALA A 197 -3.34 21.01 3.54
CA ALA A 197 -4.69 20.70 3.08
C ALA A 197 -4.81 19.29 2.46
N TRP A 198 -3.79 18.87 1.71
CA TRP A 198 -3.75 17.52 1.14
C TRP A 198 -3.62 16.44 2.22
N ALA A 199 -2.76 16.63 3.21
CA ALA A 199 -2.60 15.70 4.33
C ALA A 199 -3.89 15.56 5.17
N ASP A 200 -4.58 16.67 5.43
CA ASP A 200 -5.91 16.66 6.07
C ASP A 200 -6.93 15.85 5.26
N TRP A 201 -6.94 16.03 3.94
CA TRP A 201 -7.80 15.26 3.05
C TRP A 201 -7.42 13.77 3.05
N LEU A 202 -6.13 13.45 2.96
CA LEU A 202 -5.62 12.08 2.98
C LEU A 202 -6.03 11.35 4.27
N ALA A 203 -5.85 12.00 5.42
CA ALA A 203 -6.24 11.48 6.72
C ALA A 203 -7.74 11.14 6.76
N LYS A 204 -8.59 12.05 6.27
CA LYS A 204 -10.04 11.82 6.19
C LYS A 204 -10.40 10.70 5.23
N GLN A 205 -9.69 10.56 4.11
CA GLN A 205 -9.93 9.45 3.18
C GLN A 205 -9.54 8.11 3.78
N LEU A 206 -8.39 8.01 4.44
CA LEU A 206 -7.90 6.73 4.98
C LEU A 206 -8.60 6.33 6.30
N PHE A 207 -8.86 7.31 7.16
CA PHE A 207 -9.30 7.11 8.55
C PHE A 207 -10.61 7.83 8.87
N ALA A 208 -11.56 7.92 7.93
CA ALA A 208 -12.81 8.70 8.07
C ALA A 208 -13.57 8.54 9.40
N ASP A 209 -13.55 7.33 9.96
CA ASP A 209 -14.23 6.93 11.21
C ASP A 209 -13.27 6.75 12.41
N ASP A 210 -12.02 7.18 12.29
CA ASP A 210 -11.00 7.08 13.32
C ASP A 210 -10.21 8.39 13.44
N HIS A 211 -10.70 9.28 14.31
CA HIS A 211 -10.07 10.57 14.57
C HIS A 211 -8.66 10.46 15.16
N ILE A 212 -8.38 9.39 15.93
CA ILE A 212 -7.06 9.21 16.54
C ILE A 212 -6.04 8.95 15.43
N SER A 213 -6.36 8.05 14.49
CA SER A 213 -5.49 7.77 13.35
C SER A 213 -5.38 8.95 12.38
N GLN A 214 -6.45 9.75 12.21
CA GLN A 214 -6.36 11.01 11.46
C GLN A 214 -5.32 11.96 12.05
N SER A 215 -5.42 12.24 13.35
CA SER A 215 -4.46 13.10 14.05
C SER A 215 -3.05 12.51 14.03
N MET A 216 -2.92 11.19 14.21
CA MET A 216 -1.62 10.53 14.19
C MET A 216 -0.90 10.76 12.84
N LEU A 217 -1.62 10.62 11.72
CA LEU A 217 -1.08 10.85 10.38
C LEU A 217 -0.71 12.33 10.17
N THR A 218 -1.61 13.27 10.44
CA THR A 218 -1.35 14.70 10.16
C THR A 218 -0.24 15.26 11.04
N GLU A 219 -0.09 14.79 12.27
CA GLU A 219 1.01 15.18 13.17
C GLU A 219 2.39 14.64 12.73
N ARG A 220 2.43 13.59 11.90
CA ARG A 220 3.65 12.81 11.60
C ARG A 220 3.96 12.67 10.12
N ILE A 221 3.19 13.27 9.22
CA ILE A 221 3.50 13.22 7.79
C ILE A 221 4.56 14.26 7.43
N ALA A 222 5.54 13.84 6.62
CA ALA A 222 6.60 14.70 6.10
C ALA A 222 6.87 14.40 4.62
N LEU A 223 7.16 15.45 3.87
CA LEU A 223 7.68 15.37 2.52
C LEU A 223 9.19 15.55 2.55
N VAL A 224 9.91 14.60 1.98
CA VAL A 224 11.37 14.65 1.79
C VAL A 224 11.69 14.66 0.29
N SER A 225 12.98 14.81 -0.07
CA SER A 225 13.42 14.70 -1.46
C SER A 225 13.18 13.29 -2.02
N ASP A 226 13.14 13.16 -3.35
CA ASP A 226 12.98 11.86 -4.00
C ASP A 226 14.16 10.92 -3.65
N GLU A 227 15.37 11.47 -3.51
CA GLU A 227 16.59 10.77 -3.13
C GLU A 227 16.56 10.30 -1.68
N ALA A 228 16.11 11.15 -0.74
CA ALA A 228 15.97 10.76 0.66
C ALA A 228 14.90 9.67 0.80
N PHE A 229 13.76 9.80 0.11
CA PHE A 229 12.73 8.76 0.12
C PHE A 229 13.26 7.43 -0.44
N GLN A 230 14.03 7.47 -1.53
CA GLN A 230 14.70 6.29 -2.08
C GLN A 230 15.62 5.62 -1.05
N TYR A 231 16.42 6.41 -0.34
CA TYR A 231 17.27 5.91 0.73
C TYR A 231 16.43 5.20 1.80
N PHE A 232 15.40 5.87 2.33
CA PHE A 232 14.63 5.33 3.43
C PHE A 232 13.88 4.03 3.08
N VAL A 233 13.24 3.96 1.90
CA VAL A 233 12.50 2.75 1.52
C VAL A 233 13.40 1.54 1.24
N THR A 234 14.68 1.76 0.96
CA THR A 234 15.67 0.69 0.71
C THR A 234 16.44 0.32 1.97
N MET A 235 16.77 1.29 2.83
CA MET A 235 17.64 1.10 3.99
C MET A 235 16.90 0.92 5.31
N CYS A 236 15.67 1.44 5.44
CA CYS A 236 14.91 1.43 6.69
C CYS A 236 13.78 0.38 6.72
N SER A 237 13.81 -0.59 5.81
CA SER A 237 12.89 -1.74 5.87
C SER A 237 13.27 -2.71 7.00
N GLU A 238 12.30 -3.41 7.56
CA GLU A 238 12.54 -4.33 8.67
C GLU A 238 13.23 -5.61 8.14
N ILE A 239 14.51 -5.80 8.47
CA ILE A 239 15.24 -7.05 8.18
C ILE A 239 15.33 -7.88 9.46
N VAL A 240 14.67 -9.04 9.46
CA VAL A 240 14.57 -9.90 10.64
C VAL A 240 15.28 -11.23 10.39
N PRO A 241 16.36 -11.55 11.13
CA PRO A 241 16.95 -12.88 11.12
C PRO A 241 16.02 -13.88 11.81
N ARG A 242 15.81 -15.03 11.19
CA ARG A 242 15.01 -16.14 11.71
C ARG A 242 15.84 -17.39 11.78
N ILE A 243 15.56 -18.19 12.82
CA ILE A 243 16.20 -19.47 13.06
C ILE A 243 15.17 -20.58 13.28
N ARG A 244 15.56 -21.81 12.97
CA ARG A 244 14.89 -23.01 13.46
C ARG A 244 15.78 -23.69 14.49
N ILE A 245 15.24 -23.94 15.68
CA ILE A 245 15.95 -24.61 16.77
C ILE A 245 15.71 -26.13 16.67
N ASP A 246 16.78 -26.91 16.76
CA ASP A 246 16.69 -28.35 16.98
C ASP A 246 16.18 -28.63 18.40
N GLN A 247 15.10 -29.39 18.51
CA GLN A 247 14.41 -29.60 19.78
C GLN A 247 15.19 -30.46 20.78
N ASN A 248 16.11 -31.30 20.32
CA ASN A 248 16.88 -32.21 21.15
C ASN A 248 18.11 -31.53 21.74
N VAL A 249 18.88 -30.82 20.91
CA VAL A 249 20.14 -30.18 21.32
C VAL A 249 19.98 -28.71 21.72
N LYS A 250 18.81 -28.10 21.45
CA LYS A 250 18.48 -26.70 21.77
C LYS A 250 19.43 -25.67 21.14
N THR A 251 20.05 -26.02 20.03
CA THR A 251 20.86 -25.13 19.18
C THR A 251 20.18 -24.89 17.83
N VAL A 252 20.68 -23.93 17.05
CA VAL A 252 20.21 -23.71 15.67
C VAL A 252 20.45 -24.98 14.85
N ALA A 253 19.42 -25.41 14.12
CA ALA A 253 19.53 -26.52 13.18
C ALA A 253 20.41 -26.13 11.98
N GLU A 254 21.16 -27.08 11.45
CA GLU A 254 22.05 -26.84 10.30
C GLU A 254 21.27 -26.25 9.11
N GLY A 255 21.82 -25.18 8.52
CA GLY A 255 21.22 -24.45 7.39
C GLY A 255 19.93 -23.68 7.71
N ALA A 256 19.53 -23.58 8.99
CA ALA A 256 18.25 -22.96 9.37
C ALA A 256 18.43 -21.59 10.04
N LEU A 257 19.20 -20.72 9.38
CA LEU A 257 19.30 -19.28 9.64
C LEU A 257 19.06 -18.56 8.31
N TRP A 258 18.12 -17.62 8.28
CA TRP A 258 17.81 -16.82 7.09
C TRP A 258 17.28 -15.44 7.50
N ASN A 259 17.39 -14.47 6.61
CA ASN A 259 16.86 -13.12 6.77
C ASN A 259 15.56 -12.94 5.97
N GLU A 260 14.55 -12.36 6.62
CA GLU A 260 13.29 -11.98 5.98
C GLU A 260 13.12 -10.46 6.04
N GLU A 261 12.73 -9.89 4.91
CA GLU A 261 12.42 -8.47 4.80
C GLU A 261 10.91 -8.22 4.94
N TYR A 262 10.55 -7.19 5.68
CA TYR A 262 9.18 -6.78 5.92
C TYR A 262 8.98 -5.30 5.60
N LEU A 263 7.84 -4.99 4.98
CA LEU A 263 7.34 -3.63 4.93
C LEU A 263 6.88 -3.25 6.35
N PRO A 264 7.38 -2.14 6.93
CA PRO A 264 7.10 -1.84 8.32
C PRO A 264 5.61 -1.55 8.58
N THR A 265 5.21 -1.75 9.84
CA THR A 265 3.91 -1.30 10.35
C THR A 265 3.75 0.20 10.15
N GLU A 266 2.52 0.69 9.95
CA GLU A 266 2.19 2.08 9.59
C GLU A 266 2.45 2.47 8.12
N SER A 267 3.00 1.58 7.29
CA SER A 267 3.12 1.86 5.85
C SER A 267 1.75 2.06 5.18
N ILE A 268 1.65 3.07 4.32
CA ILE A 268 0.42 3.39 3.57
C ILE A 268 0.68 3.15 2.09
N LEU A 269 -0.20 2.38 1.45
CA LEU A 269 -0.19 2.11 0.02
C LEU A 269 -1.53 2.46 -0.61
N TYR A 270 -1.58 2.56 -1.92
CA TYR A 270 -2.81 2.81 -2.66
C TYR A 270 -2.80 2.14 -4.02
N GLY A 271 -3.98 1.84 -4.55
CA GLY A 271 -4.17 1.41 -5.93
C GLY A 271 -5.56 1.74 -6.43
N LEU A 272 -5.82 1.43 -7.68
CA LEU A 272 -7.13 1.55 -8.32
C LEU A 272 -7.80 0.18 -8.48
N ILE A 273 -9.12 0.18 -8.32
CA ILE A 273 -10.03 -0.91 -8.66
C ILE A 273 -11.13 -0.40 -9.60
N TRP A 274 -11.37 -1.12 -10.69
CA TRP A 274 -12.50 -0.89 -11.58
C TRP A 274 -13.11 -2.22 -12.02
N SER A 275 -14.23 -2.13 -12.75
CA SER A 275 -14.81 -3.29 -13.42
C SER A 275 -14.66 -3.13 -14.93
N ASP A 276 -14.02 -4.10 -15.57
CA ASP A 276 -14.07 -4.25 -17.02
C ASP A 276 -15.47 -4.73 -17.46
N PRO A 277 -15.87 -4.45 -18.71
CA PRO A 277 -17.06 -5.04 -19.30
C PRO A 277 -16.93 -6.56 -19.37
N PHE A 278 -17.98 -7.28 -19.00
CA PHE A 278 -18.05 -8.73 -19.13
C PHE A 278 -19.31 -9.13 -19.91
N LEU A 279 -19.14 -10.10 -20.81
CA LEU A 279 -20.23 -10.62 -21.64
C LEU A 279 -20.88 -11.80 -20.91
N GLY A 280 -22.10 -11.59 -20.44
CA GLY A 280 -22.95 -12.65 -19.89
C GLY A 280 -24.36 -12.14 -19.70
N GLN A 281 -25.36 -12.86 -20.23
CA GLN A 281 -26.80 -12.57 -20.08
C GLN A 281 -27.30 -12.76 -18.63
N GLN A 282 -26.57 -12.27 -17.65
CA GLN A 282 -27.00 -12.26 -16.26
C GLN A 282 -27.71 -10.93 -16.07
N HIS A 283 -29.02 -10.92 -16.35
CA HIS A 283 -29.93 -9.76 -16.53
C HIS A 283 -29.95 -8.67 -15.43
N ASN A 284 -29.03 -8.70 -14.45
CA ASN A 284 -28.98 -7.70 -13.40
C ASN A 284 -27.61 -7.43 -12.77
N MET A 285 -26.49 -7.97 -13.27
CA MET A 285 -25.14 -7.60 -12.76
C MET A 285 -24.43 -6.68 -13.74
N ASN A 286 -23.92 -5.55 -13.25
CA ASN A 286 -23.07 -4.63 -14.00
C ASN A 286 -21.85 -4.26 -13.13
N GLY A 287 -20.84 -3.65 -13.74
CA GLY A 287 -19.60 -3.31 -13.04
C GLY A 287 -19.81 -2.45 -11.79
N ARG A 288 -20.79 -1.54 -11.83
CA ARG A 288 -21.18 -0.73 -10.67
C ARG A 288 -21.64 -1.56 -9.48
N LYS A 289 -22.52 -2.54 -9.72
CA LYS A 289 -23.00 -3.44 -8.69
C LYS A 289 -21.88 -4.28 -8.09
N LEU A 290 -20.91 -4.74 -8.90
CA LEU A 290 -19.73 -5.44 -8.36
C LEU A 290 -18.94 -4.56 -7.41
N LEU A 291 -18.72 -3.30 -7.77
CA LEU A 291 -18.01 -2.33 -6.93
C LEU A 291 -18.82 -1.94 -5.69
N ASP A 292 -20.16 -1.88 -5.77
CA ASP A 292 -21.04 -1.54 -4.66
C ASP A 292 -21.05 -2.60 -3.55
N GLU A 293 -20.69 -3.86 -3.85
CA GLU A 293 -20.48 -4.92 -2.84
C GLU A 293 -19.17 -4.74 -2.04
N LEU A 294 -18.25 -3.86 -2.47
CA LEU A 294 -17.05 -3.56 -1.69
C LEU A 294 -17.46 -2.80 -0.41
N PRO A 295 -17.13 -3.33 0.78
CA PRO A 295 -17.42 -2.63 2.03
C PRO A 295 -16.60 -1.33 2.08
N GLN A 296 -17.06 -0.33 2.83
CA GLN A 296 -16.30 0.93 2.94
C GLN A 296 -14.89 0.71 3.51
N LYS A 297 -14.78 -0.15 4.53
CA LYS A 297 -13.55 -0.49 5.25
C LYS A 297 -13.53 -2.00 5.49
N THR A 298 -12.38 -2.63 5.31
CA THR A 298 -12.17 -4.06 5.62
C THR A 298 -10.80 -4.30 6.24
N TYR A 299 -10.68 -5.41 6.97
CA TYR A 299 -9.42 -5.89 7.54
C TYR A 299 -9.03 -7.18 6.85
N LEU A 300 -7.84 -7.20 6.25
CA LEU A 300 -7.36 -8.33 5.46
C LEU A 300 -6.06 -8.87 6.02
N GLN A 301 -5.73 -10.08 5.58
CA GLN A 301 -4.46 -10.74 5.82
C GLN A 301 -3.77 -10.90 4.47
N ILE A 302 -2.60 -10.29 4.28
CA ILE A 302 -1.87 -10.33 3.01
C ILE A 302 -0.42 -10.79 3.22
N GLY A 303 0.11 -11.48 2.21
CA GLY A 303 1.46 -12.00 2.22
C GLY A 303 1.62 -13.26 3.09
N GLY A 304 2.87 -13.63 3.33
CA GLY A 304 3.25 -14.78 4.14
C GLY A 304 3.27 -14.47 5.65
N ASN A 305 3.69 -15.45 6.44
CA ASN A 305 3.96 -15.28 7.88
C ASN A 305 2.75 -14.86 8.74
N ALA A 306 1.53 -15.19 8.28
CA ALA A 306 0.29 -14.92 9.01
C ALA A 306 0.28 -15.52 10.43
N THR A 307 0.77 -16.75 10.60
CA THR A 307 0.80 -17.46 11.89
C THR A 307 1.78 -16.87 12.91
N VAL A 308 2.66 -15.96 12.48
CA VAL A 308 3.58 -15.20 13.34
C VAL A 308 3.26 -13.70 13.37
N GLY A 309 1.98 -13.37 13.11
CA GLY A 309 1.41 -12.03 13.30
C GLY A 309 1.76 -11.00 12.23
N LYS A 310 2.24 -11.42 11.06
CA LYS A 310 2.61 -10.53 9.95
C LYS A 310 1.45 -10.37 8.98
N GLY A 311 1.38 -9.27 8.24
CA GLY A 311 0.46 -9.13 7.10
C GLY A 311 -0.96 -8.64 7.41
N ARG A 312 -1.24 -8.15 8.62
CA ARG A 312 -2.56 -7.56 8.94
C ARG A 312 -2.63 -6.16 8.36
N ILE A 313 -3.65 -5.91 7.53
CA ILE A 313 -3.86 -4.62 6.88
C ILE A 313 -5.29 -4.13 7.06
N GLN A 314 -5.47 -2.82 7.09
CA GLN A 314 -6.75 -2.16 6.89
C GLN A 314 -6.82 -1.68 5.43
N CYS A 315 -7.90 -2.02 4.72
CA CYS A 315 -8.17 -1.55 3.36
C CYS A 315 -9.43 -0.68 3.36
N ARG A 316 -9.37 0.48 2.70
CA ARG A 316 -10.50 1.39 2.54
C ARG A 316 -10.70 1.80 1.09
N TYR A 317 -11.94 1.98 0.67
CA TYR A 317 -12.27 2.34 -0.71
C TYR A 317 -12.81 3.76 -0.78
N VAL A 318 -12.13 4.58 -1.57
CA VAL A 318 -12.51 5.95 -1.87
C VAL A 318 -13.23 5.95 -3.22
N LYS A 319 -14.49 6.35 -3.21
CA LYS A 319 -15.33 6.36 -4.39
C LYS A 319 -14.96 7.54 -5.31
N GLY A 320 -14.70 7.25 -6.58
CA GLY A 320 -14.55 8.24 -7.63
C GLY A 320 -15.89 8.84 -8.10
N GLY A 321 -15.81 9.96 -8.80
CA GLY A 321 -16.90 10.47 -9.63
C GLY A 321 -17.13 9.58 -10.86
N ALA A 322 -18.23 9.80 -11.57
CA ALA A 322 -18.41 9.22 -12.90
C ALA A 322 -17.61 10.07 -13.91
N LEU A 323 -16.70 9.43 -14.67
CA LEU A 323 -16.05 10.01 -15.85
C LEU A 323 -17.02 10.08 -17.03
#